data_AF-A0A359CTG4-F1
#
_entry.id   AF-A0A359CTG4-F1
#
_cell.length_a   1.000
_cell.length_b   1.000
_cell.length_c   1.000
_cell.angle_alpha   90.00
_cell.angle_beta   90.00
_cell.angle_gamma   90.00
#
_symmetry.space_group_name_H-M   'P 1'
#
loop_
_entity.id
_entity.type
_entity.pdbx_description
1 polymer ?
#
loop_
_entity_poly.entity_id
_entity_poly.type
_entity_poly.pdbx_seq_one_letter_code
_entity_poly.pdbx_strand_id
1 'polypeptide(L)'
;MKCLKKIFFFTFIAFCPLFGKSQFLDSLKSFVSHKPRVAFRFDSKTTFISNSGVSIWGLNLGLDFNKKLKSGIGFYFLRSRLHKNQLISREFLSDTTVNSRLFVYYGGIFAEYVFFQNKKWEMSFPLQVGFGNSWYRYDVSGRLYDRDKHFIALYEANISAQYKILWWLGVGAGIGYRLMIVNNKAIEENFNAPIYTIKTKFFFGDIYRKYFPKKKMETEPANE
;
A
#
# COMPACT_ATOMS: atom_id res chain seq x y z
N MET A 1 -29.43 -36.14 -10.52
CA MET A 1 -28.47 -35.27 -11.28
C MET A 1 -27.70 -34.23 -10.43
N LYS A 2 -27.44 -34.44 -9.13
CA LYS A 2 -26.69 -33.45 -8.29
C LYS A 2 -25.30 -33.91 -7.81
N CYS A 3 -24.92 -35.19 -7.99
CA CYS A 3 -23.60 -35.69 -7.60
C CYS A 3 -22.51 -35.60 -8.69
N LEU A 4 -22.87 -35.60 -9.98
CA LEU A 4 -21.88 -35.72 -11.07
C LEU A 4 -21.09 -34.44 -11.35
N LYS A 5 -21.59 -33.26 -10.92
CA LYS A 5 -20.91 -31.96 -11.12
C LYS A 5 -19.79 -31.66 -10.11
N LYS A 6 -19.77 -32.34 -8.95
CA LYS A 6 -18.76 -32.07 -7.92
C LYS A 6 -17.42 -32.76 -8.18
N ILE A 7 -17.43 -33.87 -8.92
CA ILE A 7 -16.21 -34.62 -9.25
C ILE A 7 -15.39 -33.87 -10.32
N PHE A 8 -16.04 -33.27 -11.32
CA PHE A 8 -15.32 -32.53 -12.37
C PHE A 8 -14.66 -31.23 -11.89
N PHE A 9 -15.19 -30.61 -10.83
CA PHE A 9 -14.63 -29.37 -10.27
C PHE A 9 -13.41 -29.62 -9.38
N PHE A 10 -13.32 -30.79 -8.74
CA PHE A 10 -12.18 -31.13 -7.89
C PHE A 10 -10.98 -31.63 -8.71
N THR A 11 -11.22 -32.30 -9.85
CA THR A 11 -10.15 -32.75 -10.75
C THR A 11 -9.50 -31.60 -11.55
N PHE A 12 -10.20 -30.47 -11.73
CA PHE A 12 -9.63 -29.30 -12.42
C PHE A 12 -8.67 -28.48 -11.53
N ILE A 13 -8.80 -28.57 -10.20
CA ILE A 13 -7.93 -27.88 -9.24
C ILE A 13 -6.70 -28.73 -8.87
N ALA A 14 -6.77 -30.06 -9.04
CA ALA A 14 -5.64 -30.96 -8.79
C ALA A 14 -4.59 -31.02 -9.92
N PHE A 15 -4.84 -30.38 -11.07
CA PHE A 15 -3.96 -30.45 -12.25
C PHE A 15 -3.54 -29.06 -12.79
N CYS A 16 -3.40 -28.07 -11.92
CA CYS A 16 -2.72 -26.82 -12.25
C CYS A 16 -1.32 -26.81 -11.61
N PRO A 17 -0.24 -26.73 -12.41
CA PRO A 17 1.03 -27.35 -12.10
C PRO A 17 1.80 -26.64 -10.97
N LEU A 18 2.33 -27.45 -10.05
CA LEU A 18 3.39 -27.09 -9.09
C LEU A 18 4.71 -26.64 -9.76
N PHE A 19 4.77 -26.55 -11.09
CA PHE A 19 5.94 -26.16 -11.89
C PHE A 19 6.16 -24.64 -12.01
N GLY A 20 5.19 -23.80 -11.62
CA GLY A 20 5.31 -22.33 -11.73
C GLY A 20 6.08 -21.65 -10.60
N LYS A 21 6.30 -22.32 -9.46
CA LYS A 21 6.96 -21.70 -8.30
C LYS A 21 8.47 -21.53 -8.49
N SER A 22 9.17 -22.52 -9.06
CA SER A 22 10.62 -22.42 -9.27
C SER A 22 10.96 -21.33 -10.28
N GLN A 23 10.40 -21.37 -11.49
CA GLN A 23 10.71 -20.39 -12.54
C GLN A 23 10.37 -18.94 -12.12
N PHE A 24 9.29 -18.74 -11.36
CA PHE A 24 8.93 -17.44 -10.82
C PHE A 24 9.89 -16.99 -9.70
N LEU A 25 10.21 -17.87 -8.74
CA LEU A 25 11.16 -17.56 -7.66
C LEU A 25 12.59 -17.37 -8.18
N ASP A 26 13.01 -18.14 -9.16
CA ASP A 26 14.30 -18.02 -9.85
C ASP A 26 14.37 -16.70 -10.63
N SER A 27 13.27 -16.30 -11.28
CA SER A 27 13.15 -14.98 -11.90
C SER A 27 13.22 -13.84 -10.87
N LEU A 28 12.51 -13.98 -9.74
CA LEU A 28 12.59 -13.02 -8.63
C LEU A 28 14.01 -12.90 -8.08
N LYS A 29 14.68 -14.04 -7.85
CA LYS A 29 16.08 -14.08 -7.38
C LYS A 29 17.02 -13.40 -8.36
N SER A 30 16.86 -13.62 -9.66
CA SER A 30 17.64 -12.97 -10.72
C SER A 30 17.44 -11.43 -10.75
N PHE A 31 16.25 -10.93 -10.42
CA PHE A 31 15.99 -9.49 -10.35
C PHE A 31 16.66 -8.82 -9.15
N VAL A 32 16.74 -9.51 -8.01
CA VAL A 32 17.40 -9.01 -6.79
C VAL A 32 18.92 -8.89 -6.96
N SER A 33 19.53 -9.70 -7.83
CA SER A 33 20.97 -9.67 -8.12
C SER A 33 21.46 -8.40 -8.84
N HIS A 34 20.55 -7.59 -9.40
CA HIS A 34 20.91 -6.34 -10.07
C HIS A 34 20.99 -5.17 -9.08
N LYS A 35 21.91 -4.22 -9.31
CA LYS A 35 22.06 -3.02 -8.46
C LYS A 35 20.72 -2.27 -8.34
N PRO A 36 20.11 -2.22 -7.14
CA PRO A 36 18.80 -1.61 -6.97
C PRO A 36 18.87 -0.10 -7.17
N ARG A 37 17.75 0.49 -7.63
CA ARG A 37 17.60 1.95 -7.71
C ARG A 37 16.73 2.44 -6.57
N VAL A 38 17.20 3.42 -5.82
CA VAL A 38 16.40 4.06 -4.78
C VAL A 38 15.31 4.91 -5.44
N ALA A 39 14.08 4.75 -4.95
CA ALA A 39 12.92 5.51 -5.39
C ALA A 39 12.13 6.01 -4.18
N PHE A 40 11.57 7.20 -4.35
CA PHE A 40 10.67 7.80 -3.38
C PHE A 40 9.29 7.93 -4.00
N ARG A 41 8.25 7.59 -3.24
CA ARG A 41 6.86 7.67 -3.70
C ARG A 41 6.01 8.35 -2.65
N PHE A 42 5.31 9.38 -3.08
CA PHE A 42 4.20 9.96 -2.35
C PHE A 42 2.90 9.38 -2.91
N ASP A 43 2.01 8.91 -2.06
CA ASP A 43 0.67 8.49 -2.49
C ASP A 43 -0.42 8.99 -1.56
N SER A 44 -1.60 9.17 -2.12
CA SER A 44 -2.82 9.54 -1.42
C SER A 44 -3.86 8.48 -1.73
N LYS A 45 -4.29 7.75 -0.71
CA LYS A 45 -5.28 6.67 -0.79
C LYS A 45 -6.59 7.18 -0.25
N THR A 46 -7.61 7.20 -1.09
CA THR A 46 -8.98 7.48 -0.68
C THR A 46 -9.72 6.17 -0.49
N THR A 47 -10.39 6.03 0.65
CA THR A 47 -11.20 4.87 1.00
C THR A 47 -12.55 5.34 1.51
N PHE A 48 -13.58 4.53 1.34
CA PHE A 48 -14.92 4.83 1.85
C PHE A 48 -15.16 3.98 3.08
N ILE A 49 -15.28 4.63 4.24
CA ILE A 49 -15.61 3.99 5.51
C ILE A 49 -16.99 4.54 5.92
N SER A 50 -17.98 3.66 6.02
CA SER A 50 -19.40 3.98 6.29
C SER A 50 -19.92 5.24 5.61
N ASN A 51 -19.88 5.22 4.27
CA ASN A 51 -20.42 6.27 3.39
C ASN A 51 -19.69 7.62 3.47
N SER A 52 -18.58 7.71 4.21
CA SER A 52 -17.73 8.90 4.28
C SER A 52 -16.38 8.64 3.61
N GLY A 53 -16.03 9.50 2.64
CA GLY A 53 -14.74 9.45 1.96
C GLY A 53 -13.60 9.92 2.88
N VAL A 54 -12.59 9.08 3.05
CA VAL A 54 -11.45 9.32 3.93
C VAL A 54 -10.16 9.19 3.14
N SER A 55 -9.31 10.21 3.20
CA SER A 55 -8.00 10.19 2.54
C SER A 55 -6.87 9.94 3.54
N ILE A 56 -5.97 9.03 3.16
CA ILE A 56 -4.73 8.67 3.85
C ILE A 56 -3.57 9.11 2.97
N TRP A 57 -2.61 9.82 3.55
CA TRP A 57 -1.38 10.22 2.87
C TRP A 57 -0.26 9.25 3.23
N GLY A 58 0.55 8.91 2.24
CA GLY A 58 1.61 7.91 2.32
C GLY A 58 2.94 8.44 1.79
N LEU A 59 3.98 8.31 2.60
CA LEU A 59 5.38 8.53 2.20
C LEU A 59 6.07 7.17 2.13
N ASN A 60 6.65 6.85 0.98
CA ASN A 60 7.26 5.55 0.74
C ASN A 60 8.70 5.70 0.25
N LEU A 61 9.58 4.89 0.82
CA LEU A 61 10.96 4.74 0.38
C LEU A 61 11.16 3.29 -0.05
N GLY A 62 11.68 3.08 -1.25
CA GLY A 62 11.85 1.74 -1.78
C GLY A 62 13.00 1.59 -2.75
N LEU A 63 13.24 0.33 -3.07
CA LEU A 63 14.22 -0.14 -4.01
C LEU A 63 13.52 -0.72 -5.23
N ASP A 64 14.00 -0.34 -6.40
CA ASP A 64 13.55 -0.84 -7.69
C ASP A 64 14.56 -1.86 -8.21
N PHE A 65 14.15 -3.13 -8.26
CA PHE A 65 14.91 -4.28 -8.71
C PHE A 65 14.51 -4.60 -10.15
N ASN A 66 15.40 -4.22 -11.06
CA ASN A 66 15.29 -4.48 -12.49
C ASN A 66 13.96 -4.02 -13.14
N LYS A 67 13.32 -2.96 -12.61
CA LYS A 67 12.03 -2.42 -13.10
C LYS A 67 10.85 -3.40 -13.06
N LYS A 68 11.05 -4.61 -12.53
CA LYS A 68 10.06 -5.69 -12.46
C LYS A 68 9.52 -5.88 -11.06
N LEU A 69 10.39 -5.77 -10.06
CA LEU A 69 10.02 -5.87 -8.66
C LEU A 69 10.43 -4.61 -7.93
N LYS A 70 9.52 -4.06 -7.14
CA LYS A 70 9.79 -2.93 -6.26
C LYS A 70 9.39 -3.32 -4.86
N SER A 71 10.19 -2.93 -3.87
CA SER A 71 9.82 -3.16 -2.48
C SER A 71 10.38 -2.06 -1.59
N GLY A 72 9.83 -1.92 -0.40
CA GLY A 72 10.27 -0.90 0.53
C GLY A 72 9.36 -0.77 1.73
N ILE A 73 9.51 0.38 2.38
CA ILE A 73 8.74 0.76 3.57
C ILE A 73 7.94 2.02 3.28
N GLY A 74 6.79 2.15 3.93
CA GLY A 74 5.96 3.33 3.85
C GLY A 74 5.33 3.70 5.17
N PHE A 75 5.16 5.01 5.37
CA PHE A 75 4.51 5.61 6.53
C PHE A 75 3.26 6.33 6.08
N TYR A 76 2.16 6.09 6.79
CA TYR A 76 0.84 6.51 6.38
C TYR A 76 0.11 7.20 7.52
N PHE A 77 -0.55 8.31 7.21
CA PHE A 77 -1.32 9.08 8.18
C PHE A 77 -2.66 9.55 7.58
N LEU A 78 -3.70 9.52 8.40
CA LEU A 78 -5.03 9.97 8.04
C LEU A 78 -5.06 11.50 7.95
N ARG A 79 -5.60 12.05 6.86
CA ARG A 79 -5.84 13.49 6.71
C ARG A 79 -7.32 13.88 6.95
N SER A 80 -8.24 12.92 6.93
CA SER A 80 -9.67 13.24 6.93
C SER A 80 -10.15 13.83 8.26
N ARG A 81 -11.01 14.85 8.14
CA ARG A 81 -11.81 15.40 9.23
C ARG A 81 -13.14 14.68 9.25
N LEU A 82 -13.16 13.39 9.57
CA LEU A 82 -14.42 12.72 9.83
C LEU A 82 -15.07 13.43 11.03
N HIS A 83 -16.21 14.06 10.79
CA HIS A 83 -17.09 14.59 11.82
C HIS A 83 -18.19 13.55 11.94
N LYS A 84 -18.06 12.62 12.89
CA LYS A 84 -19.17 11.72 13.21
C LYS A 84 -19.79 12.20 14.51
N ASN A 85 -21.09 12.48 14.45
CA ASN A 85 -21.93 12.66 15.62
C ASN A 85 -22.11 11.28 16.24
N GLN A 86 -21.29 10.92 17.23
CA GLN A 86 -21.50 9.69 17.99
C GLN A 86 -22.35 10.02 19.22
N LEU A 87 -23.45 9.28 19.38
CA LEU A 87 -24.25 9.27 20.60
C LEU A 87 -23.44 8.54 21.67
N ILE A 88 -22.96 9.27 22.67
CA ILE A 88 -22.38 8.66 23.87
C ILE A 88 -23.54 8.46 24.84
N SER A 89 -24.04 7.22 24.97
CA SER A 89 -24.90 6.88 26.09
C SER A 89 -24.05 6.85 27.36
N ARG A 90 -24.14 7.91 28.17
CA ARG A 90 -23.75 7.86 29.59
C ARG A 90 -24.98 7.37 30.35
N GLU A 91 -24.82 6.38 31.21
CA GLU A 91 -25.85 5.93 32.17
C GLU A 91 -26.34 7.02 33.15
N PHE A 92 -25.92 8.29 33.02
CA PHE A 92 -26.31 9.34 33.97
C PHE A 92 -26.49 10.76 33.41
N LEU A 93 -26.30 11.03 32.11
CA LEU A 93 -26.56 12.38 31.55
C LEU A 93 -26.98 12.30 30.07
N SER A 94 -27.97 13.14 29.72
CA SER A 94 -28.68 13.27 28.45
C SER A 94 -27.80 13.25 27.19
N ASP A 95 -28.35 12.66 26.12
CA ASP A 95 -27.78 12.53 24.77
C ASP A 95 -27.08 13.81 24.29
N THR A 96 -25.76 13.85 24.43
CA THR A 96 -24.95 14.94 23.91
C THR A 96 -24.21 14.46 22.67
N THR A 97 -24.49 15.12 21.54
CA THR A 97 -23.78 14.89 20.29
C THR A 97 -22.35 15.42 20.43
N VAL A 98 -21.37 14.52 20.59
CA VAL A 98 -19.96 14.90 20.69
C VAL A 98 -19.28 14.69 19.33
N ASN A 99 -18.54 15.70 18.89
CA ASN A 99 -17.77 15.66 17.66
C ASN A 99 -16.55 14.74 17.86
N SER A 100 -16.54 13.59 17.20
CA SER A 100 -15.40 12.65 17.22
C SER A 100 -14.61 12.73 15.91
N ARG A 101 -13.28 12.81 16.04
CA ARG A 101 -12.33 12.79 14.91
C ARG A 101 -11.52 11.51 14.94
N LEU A 102 -11.59 10.73 13.86
CA LEU A 102 -10.77 9.53 13.71
C LEU A 102 -9.34 9.92 13.33
N PHE A 103 -8.36 9.31 13.99
CA PHE A 103 -6.96 9.37 13.61
C PHE A 103 -6.44 7.96 13.33
N VAL A 104 -5.66 7.81 12.26
CA VAL A 104 -5.01 6.56 11.89
C VAL A 104 -3.57 6.86 11.48
N TYR A 105 -2.63 6.12 12.07
CA TYR A 105 -1.21 6.15 11.70
C TYR A 105 -0.67 4.73 11.61
N TYR A 106 -0.01 4.39 10.51
CA TYR A 106 0.61 3.08 10.34
C TYR A 106 1.89 3.14 9.51
N GLY A 107 2.85 2.29 9.89
CA GLY A 107 4.01 1.96 9.08
C GLY A 107 3.81 0.61 8.42
N GLY A 108 4.42 0.37 7.27
CA GLY A 108 4.26 -0.90 6.59
C GLY A 108 5.35 -1.19 5.58
N ILE A 109 5.42 -2.46 5.19
CA ILE A 109 6.24 -2.92 4.08
C ILE A 109 5.36 -3.07 2.85
N PHE A 110 5.92 -2.80 1.68
CA PHE A 110 5.23 -3.02 0.42
C PHE A 110 6.11 -3.76 -0.57
N ALA A 111 5.45 -4.49 -1.46
CA ALA A 111 6.04 -5.12 -2.63
C ALA A 111 5.14 -4.83 -3.84
N GLU A 112 5.72 -4.51 -4.99
CA GLU A 112 5.00 -4.14 -6.19
C GLU A 112 5.61 -4.86 -7.39
N TYR A 113 4.79 -5.70 -8.02
CA TYR A 113 5.17 -6.44 -9.23
C TYR A 113 4.71 -5.69 -10.47
N VAL A 114 5.65 -5.36 -11.36
CA VAL A 114 5.38 -4.65 -12.63
C VAL A 114 5.18 -5.69 -13.74
N PHE A 115 3.92 -5.96 -14.06
CA PHE A 115 3.57 -6.94 -15.09
C PHE A 115 3.65 -6.36 -16.51
N PHE A 116 3.39 -5.05 -16.67
CA PHE A 116 3.49 -4.37 -17.95
C PHE A 116 4.28 -3.08 -17.82
N GLN A 117 5.22 -2.85 -18.72
CA GLN A 117 6.01 -1.61 -18.76
C GLN A 117 6.45 -1.31 -20.18
N ASN A 118 6.26 -0.05 -20.60
CA ASN A 118 6.87 0.51 -21.79
C ASN A 118 7.59 1.82 -21.43
N LYS A 119 7.98 2.63 -22.43
CA LYS A 119 8.73 3.88 -22.20
C LYS A 119 7.98 4.88 -21.30
N LYS A 120 6.65 4.93 -21.38
CA LYS A 120 5.79 5.93 -20.71
C LYS A 120 4.83 5.33 -19.68
N TRP A 121 4.32 4.13 -19.93
CA TRP A 121 3.32 3.46 -19.10
C TRP A 121 3.92 2.33 -18.30
N GLU A 122 3.42 2.16 -17.10
CA GLU A 122 3.76 1.07 -16.21
C GLU A 122 2.49 0.62 -15.49
N MET A 123 2.20 -0.67 -15.55
CA MET A 123 1.12 -1.27 -14.78
C MET A 123 1.68 -2.29 -13.82
N SER A 124 1.15 -2.26 -12.61
CA SER A 124 1.71 -3.02 -11.50
C SER A 124 0.63 -3.49 -10.53
N PHE A 125 1.02 -4.47 -9.73
CA PHE A 125 0.24 -5.02 -8.65
C PHE A 125 0.94 -4.72 -7.31
N PRO A 126 0.59 -3.60 -6.63
CA PRO A 126 1.10 -3.30 -5.30
C PRO A 126 0.40 -4.11 -4.21
N LEU A 127 1.21 -4.75 -3.38
CA LEU A 127 0.83 -5.41 -2.13
C LEU A 127 1.47 -4.70 -0.95
N GLN A 128 0.73 -4.56 0.15
CA GLN A 128 1.22 -3.92 1.36
C GLN A 128 0.68 -4.60 2.60
N VAL A 129 1.53 -4.71 3.62
CA VAL A 129 1.14 -5.04 4.99
C VAL A 129 1.52 -3.86 5.88
N GLY A 130 0.58 -3.38 6.68
CA GLY A 130 0.73 -2.23 7.56
C GLY A 130 0.37 -2.56 9.00
N PHE A 131 1.09 -1.93 9.94
CA PHE A 131 0.89 -2.03 11.37
C PHE A 131 0.91 -0.63 11.97
N GLY A 132 -0.02 -0.36 12.88
CA GLY A 132 -0.20 0.98 13.37
C GLY A 132 -1.20 1.08 14.51
N ASN A 133 -1.72 2.28 14.70
CA ASN A 133 -2.73 2.56 15.70
C ASN A 133 -3.85 3.40 15.10
N SER A 134 -5.06 3.20 15.62
CA SER A 134 -6.21 4.08 15.39
C SER A 134 -6.79 4.53 16.72
N TRP A 135 -7.26 5.77 16.78
CA TRP A 135 -7.90 6.33 17.98
C TRP A 135 -8.93 7.39 17.60
N TYR A 136 -9.89 7.63 18.50
CA TYR A 136 -10.80 8.76 18.40
C TYR A 136 -10.31 9.89 19.30
N ARG A 137 -10.28 11.10 18.74
CA ARG A 137 -10.12 12.34 19.50
C ARG A 137 -11.46 13.02 19.61
N TYR A 138 -11.92 13.20 20.84
CA TYR A 138 -13.18 13.89 21.14
C TYR A 138 -12.89 15.33 21.55
N ASP A 139 -13.71 16.25 21.08
CA ASP A 139 -13.75 17.63 21.57
C ASP A 139 -14.92 17.78 22.54
N VAL A 140 -14.61 17.87 23.84
CA VAL A 140 -15.61 18.10 24.87
C VAL A 140 -15.32 19.46 25.50
N SER A 141 -16.15 20.45 25.16
CA SER A 141 -16.06 21.81 25.70
C SER A 141 -14.68 22.47 25.53
N GLY A 142 -14.01 22.26 24.39
CA GLY A 142 -12.70 22.86 24.08
C GLY A 142 -11.50 22.12 24.65
N ARG A 143 -11.70 21.00 25.37
CA ARG A 143 -10.62 20.09 25.79
C ARG A 143 -10.60 18.85 24.90
N LEU A 144 -9.42 18.56 24.34
CA LEU A 144 -9.18 17.42 23.48
C LEU A 144 -8.85 16.18 24.33
N TYR A 145 -9.61 15.10 24.15
CA TYR A 145 -9.36 13.82 24.80
C TYR A 145 -9.10 12.73 23.76
N ASP A 146 -7.94 12.08 23.86
CA ASP A 146 -7.63 10.87 23.09
C ASP A 146 -8.18 9.65 23.83
N ARG A 147 -9.10 8.92 23.21
CA ARG A 147 -9.65 7.66 23.74
C ARG A 147 -9.55 6.56 22.68
N ASP A 148 -9.56 5.31 23.13
CA ASP A 148 -9.71 4.13 22.27
C ASP A 148 -8.55 3.92 21.31
N LYS A 149 -7.33 4.28 21.73
CA LYS A 149 -6.11 3.96 21.01
C LYS A 149 -5.88 2.46 21.02
N HIS A 150 -6.09 1.83 19.88
CA HIS A 150 -5.82 0.41 19.70
C HIS A 150 -4.91 0.17 18.50
N PHE A 151 -4.17 -0.93 18.61
CA PHE A 151 -3.36 -1.45 17.54
C PHE A 151 -4.23 -1.91 16.36
N ILE A 152 -3.75 -1.64 15.15
CA ILE A 152 -4.34 -2.09 13.91
C ILE A 152 -3.30 -2.80 13.04
N ALA A 153 -3.75 -3.82 12.32
CA ALA A 153 -2.96 -4.48 11.29
C ALA A 153 -3.82 -4.62 10.04
N LEU A 154 -3.24 -4.28 8.89
CA LEU A 154 -3.94 -4.25 7.61
C LEU A 154 -3.11 -4.84 6.49
N TYR A 155 -3.82 -5.33 5.48
CA TYR A 155 -3.28 -5.81 4.23
C TYR A 155 -4.00 -5.09 3.07
N GLU A 156 -3.25 -4.62 2.09
CA GLU A 156 -3.78 -3.96 0.91
C GLU A 156 -3.26 -4.63 -0.35
N ALA A 157 -4.18 -4.91 -1.27
CA ALA A 157 -3.86 -5.38 -2.62
C ALA A 157 -4.45 -4.42 -3.64
N ASN A 158 -3.65 -4.02 -4.62
CA ASN A 158 -4.02 -3.02 -5.61
C ASN A 158 -3.63 -3.46 -7.02
N ILE A 159 -4.36 -2.96 -8.02
CA ILE A 159 -3.91 -2.86 -9.41
C ILE A 159 -3.74 -1.39 -9.72
N SER A 160 -2.63 -1.01 -10.33
CA SER A 160 -2.34 0.39 -10.61
C SER A 160 -1.68 0.59 -11.97
N ALA A 161 -1.95 1.75 -12.55
CA ALA A 161 -1.31 2.24 -13.76
C ALA A 161 -0.61 3.56 -13.46
N GLN A 162 0.59 3.73 -14.02
CA GLN A 162 1.43 4.89 -13.86
C GLN A 162 1.91 5.39 -15.21
N TYR A 163 1.82 6.69 -15.42
CA TYR A 163 2.39 7.42 -16.55
C TYR A 163 3.64 8.18 -16.11
N LYS A 164 4.74 7.97 -16.82
CA LYS A 164 6.01 8.67 -16.65
C LYS A 164 5.97 9.96 -17.46
N ILE A 165 5.76 11.09 -16.76
CA ILE A 165 5.73 12.43 -17.37
C ILE A 165 7.15 12.83 -17.76
N LEU A 166 8.09 12.69 -16.83
CA LEU A 166 9.50 13.02 -17.01
C LEU A 166 10.34 11.80 -16.64
N TRP A 167 11.59 11.76 -17.09
CA TRP A 167 12.51 10.68 -16.73
C TRP A 167 12.69 10.51 -15.20
N TRP A 168 12.43 11.57 -14.42
CA TRP A 168 12.49 11.60 -12.96
C TRP A 168 11.12 11.64 -12.24
N LEU A 169 10.01 11.85 -12.95
CA LEU A 169 8.67 12.06 -12.37
C LEU A 169 7.61 11.18 -13.05
N GLY A 170 6.84 10.45 -12.25
CA GLY A 170 5.66 9.72 -12.71
C GLY A 170 4.43 10.00 -11.85
N VAL A 171 3.26 9.96 -12.47
CA VAL A 171 1.95 10.05 -11.81
C VAL A 171 1.14 8.81 -12.15
N GLY A 172 0.30 8.36 -11.22
CA GLY A 172 -0.47 7.15 -11.44
C GLY A 172 -1.71 7.08 -10.58
N ALA A 173 -2.58 6.16 -10.95
CA ALA A 173 -3.78 5.84 -10.22
C ALA A 173 -3.90 4.33 -10.04
N GLY A 174 -4.64 3.90 -9.04
CA GLY A 174 -4.90 2.49 -8.79
C GLY A 174 -6.20 2.27 -8.05
N ILE A 175 -6.70 1.04 -8.17
CA ILE A 175 -7.85 0.55 -7.45
C ILE A 175 -7.45 -0.73 -6.73
N GLY A 176 -8.03 -0.96 -5.57
CA GLY A 176 -7.69 -2.11 -4.78
C GLY A 176 -8.67 -2.35 -3.65
N TYR A 177 -8.27 -3.23 -2.75
CA TYR A 177 -9.03 -3.59 -1.59
C TYR A 177 -8.14 -3.61 -0.35
N ARG A 178 -8.64 -3.06 0.75
CA ARG A 178 -8.02 -3.14 2.08
C ARG A 178 -8.74 -4.17 2.92
N LEU A 179 -7.96 -5.02 3.57
CA LEU A 179 -8.40 -5.97 4.59
C LEU A 179 -7.76 -5.59 5.92
N MET A 180 -8.56 -5.46 6.97
CA MET A 180 -8.07 -5.38 8.34
C MET A 180 -7.89 -6.79 8.89
N ILE A 181 -6.64 -7.13 9.20
CA ILE A 181 -6.29 -8.38 9.88
C ILE A 181 -6.62 -8.24 11.36
N VAL A 182 -6.24 -7.11 11.97
CA VAL A 182 -6.57 -6.76 13.34
C VAL A 182 -7.29 -5.42 13.30
N ASN A 183 -8.54 -5.42 13.76
CA ASN A 183 -9.38 -4.23 13.79
C ASN A 183 -9.51 -3.69 15.23
N ASN A 184 -9.74 -2.38 15.33
CA ASN A 184 -10.07 -1.72 16.58
C ASN A 184 -11.57 -1.90 16.86
N LYS A 185 -11.91 -2.81 17.78
CA LYS A 185 -13.31 -3.11 18.15
C LYS A 185 -14.04 -1.94 18.82
N ALA A 186 -13.32 -0.95 19.35
CA ALA A 186 -13.92 0.28 19.89
C ALA A 186 -14.37 1.25 18.78
N ILE A 187 -14.11 0.92 17.52
CA ILE A 187 -14.60 1.65 16.36
C ILE A 187 -15.63 0.77 15.65
N GLU A 188 -16.91 1.14 15.73
CA GLU A 188 -18.02 0.49 14.99
C GLU A 188 -17.99 0.84 13.49
N GLU A 189 -16.86 0.58 12.84
CA GLU A 189 -16.65 0.87 11.42
C GLU A 189 -16.07 -0.34 10.70
N ASN A 190 -16.64 -0.66 9.53
CA ASN A 190 -16.06 -1.66 8.66
C ASN A 190 -14.93 -1.03 7.84
N PHE A 191 -13.71 -1.31 8.27
CA PHE A 191 -12.49 -0.84 7.61
C PHE A 191 -12.07 -1.71 6.41
N ASN A 192 -12.75 -2.83 6.17
CA ASN A 192 -12.59 -3.59 4.93
C ASN A 192 -13.30 -2.84 3.82
N ALA A 193 -12.53 -2.20 2.95
CA ALA A 193 -13.08 -1.25 2.00
C ALA A 193 -12.30 -1.24 0.69
N PRO A 194 -12.97 -0.90 -0.43
CA PRO A 194 -12.28 -0.54 -1.65
C PRO A 194 -11.39 0.69 -1.40
N ILE A 195 -10.25 0.71 -2.09
CA ILE A 195 -9.28 1.80 -2.04
C ILE A 195 -9.02 2.33 -3.44
N TYR A 196 -9.06 3.66 -3.58
CA TYR A 196 -8.66 4.39 -4.77
C TYR A 196 -7.38 5.14 -4.45
N THR A 197 -6.31 4.86 -5.20
CA THR A 197 -4.99 5.43 -4.94
C THR A 197 -4.63 6.42 -6.04
N ILE A 198 -4.16 7.61 -5.67
CA ILE A 198 -3.43 8.52 -6.56
C ILE A 198 -1.99 8.56 -6.06
N LYS A 199 -1.02 8.32 -6.95
CA LYS A 199 0.40 8.26 -6.60
C LYS A 199 1.26 9.16 -7.47
N THR A 200 2.26 9.78 -6.85
CA THR A 200 3.34 10.52 -7.51
C THR A 200 4.67 9.88 -7.12
N LYS A 201 5.49 9.52 -8.10
CA LYS A 201 6.76 8.81 -7.92
C LYS A 201 7.92 9.64 -8.44
N PHE A 202 8.95 9.79 -7.60
CA PHE A 202 10.21 10.45 -7.91
C PHE A 202 11.34 9.42 -8.01
N PHE A 203 12.00 9.38 -9.16
CA PHE A 203 13.09 8.43 -9.44
C PHE A 203 14.45 9.02 -9.08
N PHE A 204 14.74 9.19 -7.78
CA PHE A 204 16.00 9.77 -7.30
C PHE A 204 17.25 9.00 -7.74
N GLY A 205 17.17 7.67 -7.85
CA GLY A 205 18.30 6.86 -8.33
C GLY A 205 18.76 7.20 -9.76
N ASP A 206 17.85 7.70 -10.61
CA ASP A 206 18.20 8.16 -11.96
C ASP A 206 18.80 9.58 -11.94
N ILE A 207 18.36 10.44 -11.00
CA ILE A 207 18.95 11.77 -10.77
C ILE A 207 20.40 11.62 -10.30
N TYR A 208 20.64 10.80 -9.25
CA TYR A 208 21.97 10.62 -8.67
C TYR A 208 22.98 10.09 -9.69
N ARG A 209 22.59 9.09 -10.49
CA ARG A 209 23.47 8.50 -11.51
C ARG A 209 23.84 9.47 -12.63
N LYS A 210 22.94 10.42 -12.94
CA LYS A 210 23.18 11.41 -13.99
C LYS A 210 24.19 12.48 -13.56
N TYR A 211 24.11 12.94 -12.30
CA TYR A 211 25.01 13.98 -11.77
C TYR A 211 26.30 13.42 -11.17
N PHE A 212 26.34 12.15 -10.76
CA PHE A 212 27.53 11.46 -10.23
C PHE A 212 27.80 10.15 -11.00
N PRO A 213 28.20 10.22 -12.28
CA PRO A 213 28.55 9.03 -13.05
C PRO A 213 29.76 8.33 -12.40
N LYS A 214 29.63 7.03 -12.11
CA LYS A 214 30.79 6.22 -11.67
C LYS A 214 31.78 6.11 -12.82
N LYS A 215 33.01 6.56 -12.61
CA LYS A 215 34.15 6.28 -13.50
C LYS A 215 34.25 4.76 -13.65
N LYS A 216 34.18 4.23 -14.88
CA LYS A 216 34.49 2.82 -15.15
C LYS A 216 35.94 2.63 -14.68
N MET A 217 36.18 1.73 -13.73
CA MET A 217 37.53 1.20 -13.56
C MET A 217 37.77 0.32 -14.79
N GLU A 218 38.59 0.80 -15.70
CA GLU A 218 39.24 -0.05 -16.70
C GLU A 218 40.02 -1.09 -15.92
N THR A 219 39.52 -2.33 -15.91
CA THR A 219 40.37 -3.48 -15.66
C THR A 219 41.30 -3.57 -16.86
N GLU A 220 42.51 -3.07 -16.67
CA GLU A 220 43.68 -3.30 -17.49
C GLU A 220 43.76 -4.81 -17.80
N PRO A 221 43.87 -5.23 -19.08
CA PRO A 221 44.18 -6.62 -19.36
C PRO A 221 45.56 -6.92 -18.78
N ALA A 222 45.64 -7.93 -17.90
CA ALA A 222 46.91 -8.51 -17.53
C ALA A 222 47.53 -9.06 -18.82
N ASN A 223 48.59 -8.39 -19.28
CA ASN A 223 49.46 -8.87 -20.33
C ASN A 223 50.20 -10.13 -19.85
N GLU A 224 50.23 -11.12 -20.75
CA GLU A 224 51.14 -12.29 -20.86
C GLU A 224 51.16 -13.33 -19.71
#